data_AF-A0A0C2DDI0-F1
#
_entry.id   AF-A0A0C2DDI0-F1
#
_cell.length_a   1.000
_cell.length_b   1.000
_cell.length_c   1.000
_cell.angle_alpha   90.00
_cell.angle_beta   90.00
_cell.angle_gamma   90.00
#
_symmetry.space_group_name_H-M   'P 1'
#
loop_
_entity.id
_entity.type
_entity.pdbx_description
1 polymer ?
#
loop_
_entity_poly.entity_id
_entity_poly.type
_entity_poly.pdbx_seq_one_letter_code
_entity_poly.pdbx_strand_id
1 'polypeptide(L)' 'MKTPLVQIPVVNECETKQHDCDPRAMCRDEAVGYSCHCPFGFADISPNSTRPGRVCIQREYSPEFCGWVHEFL' A
#
# COMPACT_ATOMS: atom_id res chain seq x y z
N MET A 1 6.95 9.21 -36.46
CA MET A 1 7.45 9.60 -35.11
C MET A 1 7.00 8.52 -34.13
N LYS A 2 7.78 7.43 -33.98
CA LYS A 2 7.59 6.45 -32.91
C LYS A 2 8.75 6.66 -31.96
N THR A 3 8.49 7.23 -30.79
CA THR A 3 9.47 7.32 -29.72
C THR A 3 9.95 5.89 -29.41
N PRO A 4 11.26 5.62 -29.31
CA PRO A 4 11.75 4.29 -28.99
C PRO A 4 11.24 3.94 -27.58
N LEU A 5 10.26 3.04 -27.51
CA LEU A 5 9.73 2.55 -26.25
C LEU A 5 10.84 1.75 -25.60
N VAL A 6 11.48 2.36 -24.59
CA VAL A 6 12.29 1.65 -23.61
C VAL A 6 11.51 0.40 -23.21
N GLN A 7 12.05 -0.77 -23.55
CA GLN A 7 11.52 -2.04 -23.07
C GLN A 7 11.90 -2.17 -21.60
N ILE A 8 11.26 -1.39 -20.72
CA ILE A 8 11.24 -1.72 -19.29
C ILE A 8 10.46 -3.03 -19.22
N PRO A 9 11.07 -4.14 -18.78
CA PRO A 9 10.32 -5.37 -18.59
C PRO A 9 9.22 -5.09 -17.57
N VAL A 10 7.97 -5.24 -18.01
CA VAL A 10 6.81 -5.15 -17.13
C VAL A 10 6.83 -6.43 -16.29
N VAL A 11 7.32 -6.31 -15.07
CA VAL A 11 7.36 -7.40 -14.09
C VAL A 11 6.20 -7.17 -13.15
N ASN A 12 5.34 -8.16 -12.98
CA ASN A 12 4.31 -8.08 -11.96
C ASN A 12 4.90 -8.41 -10.59
N GLU A 13 5.29 -7.39 -9.83
CA GLU A 13 5.89 -7.61 -8.51
C GLU A 13 4.88 -8.22 -7.51
N CYS A 14 3.58 -7.97 -7.69
CA CYS A 14 2.51 -8.48 -6.82
C CYS A 14 2.29 -10.00 -6.94
N GLU A 15 2.38 -10.53 -8.17
CA GLU A 15 2.31 -11.97 -8.44
C GLU A 15 3.61 -12.68 -8.05
N THR A 16 4.75 -12.08 -8.38
CA THR A 16 6.08 -12.66 -8.11
C THR A 16 6.54 -12.48 -6.66
N LYS A 17 5.78 -11.74 -5.83
CA LYS A 17 6.13 -11.38 -4.45
C LYS A 17 7.45 -10.62 -4.33
N GLN A 18 7.83 -9.89 -5.38
CA GLN A 18 9.01 -9.03 -5.42
C GLN A 18 8.68 -7.60 -4.96
N HIS A 19 7.95 -7.49 -3.84
CA HIS A 19 7.54 -6.22 -3.26
C HIS A 19 7.79 -6.18 -1.76
N ASP A 20 7.90 -4.98 -1.21
CA ASP A 20 8.06 -4.75 0.24
C ASP A 20 6.81 -4.14 0.90
N CYS A 21 5.63 -4.25 0.28
CA CYS A 21 4.36 -3.86 0.90
C CYS A 21 4.20 -4.47 2.32
N ASP A 22 3.53 -3.75 3.23
CA ASP A 22 3.04 -4.33 4.49
C ASP A 22 2.22 -5.59 4.18
N PRO A 23 2.30 -6.67 4.99
CA PRO A 23 1.51 -7.88 4.77
C PRO A 23 -0.01 -7.66 4.68
N ARG A 24 -0.53 -6.57 5.26
CA ARG A 24 -1.95 -6.18 5.16
C ARG A 24 -2.21 -5.14 4.08
N ALA A 25 -1.18 -4.57 3.46
CA ALA A 25 -1.35 -3.63 2.36
C ALA A 25 -1.75 -4.33 1.06
N MET A 26 -2.44 -3.58 0.21
CA MET A 26 -2.79 -3.96 -1.14
C MET A 26 -1.64 -3.60 -2.08
N CYS A 27 -1.09 -4.59 -2.79
CA CYS A 27 -0.12 -4.39 -3.85
C CYS A 27 -0.84 -4.10 -5.18
N ARG A 28 -0.36 -3.10 -5.92
CA ARG A 28 -0.81 -2.78 -7.28
C ARG A 28 0.41 -2.72 -8.20
N ASP A 29 0.39 -3.58 -9.21
CA ASP A 29 1.35 -3.58 -10.31
C ASP A 29 1.17 -2.31 -11.16
N GLU A 30 2.26 -1.69 -11.56
CA GLU A 30 2.28 -0.51 -12.42
C GLU A 30 3.07 -0.79 -13.69
N ALA A 31 2.92 0.07 -14.71
CA ALA A 31 3.74 -0.05 -15.92
C ALA A 31 5.26 0.07 -15.64
N VAL A 32 5.62 0.73 -14.52
CA VAL A 32 6.98 0.86 -14.02
C VAL A 32 6.97 0.66 -12.50
N GLY A 33 7.34 -0.53 -12.05
CA GLY A 33 7.37 -0.91 -10.63
C GLY A 33 6.00 -1.20 -10.06
N TYR A 34 5.83 -0.99 -8.75
CA TYR A 34 4.60 -1.27 -8.03
C TYR A 34 4.30 -0.20 -6.97
N SER A 35 3.02 -0.12 -6.59
CA SER A 35 2.55 0.70 -5.48
C SER A 35 1.90 -0.15 -4.40
N CYS A 36 1.96 0.31 -3.15
CA CYS A 36 1.31 -0.34 -2.01
C CYS A 36 0.38 0.65 -1.34
N HIS A 37 -0.80 0.19 -0.91
CA HIS A 37 -1.79 1.03 -0.24
C HIS A 37 -2.37 0.29 0.97
N CYS A 38 -2.51 0.99 2.09
CA CYS A 38 -3.22 0.43 3.24
C CYS A 38 -4.71 0.29 2.91
N PRO A 39 -5.36 -0.83 3.29
CA PRO A 39 -6.78 -1.02 3.04
C PRO A 39 -7.63 -0.06 3.90
N PHE A 40 -8.91 0.06 3.55
CA PHE A 40 -9.84 0.87 4.34
C PHE A 40 -9.85 0.41 5.80
N GLY A 41 -9.88 1.36 6.73
CA GLY A 41 -9.79 1.05 8.16
C GLY A 41 -8.36 1.02 8.71
N PHE A 42 -7.34 1.15 7.87
CA PHE A 42 -5.94 1.23 8.28
C PHE A 42 -5.37 2.62 8.02
N ALA A 43 -4.57 3.11 8.97
CA ALA A 43 -3.74 4.29 8.76
C ALA A 43 -2.37 3.87 8.23
N ASP A 44 -1.83 4.64 7.30
CA ASP A 44 -0.48 4.47 6.79
C ASP A 44 0.48 5.33 7.62
N ILE A 45 1.42 4.68 8.30
CA ILE A 45 2.46 5.35 9.10
C ILE A 45 3.86 5.11 8.52
N SER A 46 3.93 4.83 7.21
CA SER A 46 5.20 4.64 6.51
C SER A 46 6.07 5.88 6.67
N PRO A 47 7.37 5.74 7.02
CA PRO A 47 8.24 6.89 7.29
C PRO A 47 8.55 7.70 6.03
N ASN A 48 8.42 7.07 4.86
CA ASN A 48 8.64 7.73 3.58
C ASN A 48 7.30 7.95 2.87
N SER A 49 6.90 9.21 2.75
CA SER A 49 5.65 9.62 2.09
C SER A 49 5.59 9.27 0.59
N THR A 50 6.74 9.06 -0.06
CA THR A 50 6.82 8.62 -1.46
C THR A 50 6.66 7.11 -1.63
N ARG A 51 6.67 6.35 -0.52
CA ARG A 51 6.53 4.89 -0.50
C ARG A 51 5.46 4.48 0.53
N PRO A 52 4.18 4.78 0.26
CA PRO A 52 3.07 4.42 1.14
C PRO A 52 2.87 2.90 1.22
N GLY A 53 2.05 2.45 2.16
CA GLY A 53 1.61 1.06 2.32
C GLY A 53 2.71 0.10 2.76
N ARG A 54 3.76 0.61 3.42
CA ARG A 54 4.86 -0.20 4.00
C ARG A 54 4.65 -0.47 5.48
N VAL A 55 3.88 0.40 6.15
CA VAL A 55 3.47 0.22 7.53
C VAL A 55 2.00 0.63 7.67
N CYS A 56 1.11 -0.35 7.75
CA CYS A 56 -0.30 -0.11 8.01
C CYS A 56 -0.61 -0.27 9.50
N ILE A 57 -1.57 0.44 10.07
CA ILE A 57 -2.05 0.16 11.44
C ILE A 57 -3.57 0.18 11.43
N GLN A 58 -4.21 -0.83 12.00
CA GLN A 58 -5.67 -0.84 12.05
C GLN A 58 -6.11 0.27 12.98
N ARG A 59 -7.12 1.07 12.60
CA ARG A 59 -7.65 2.14 13.44
C ARG A 59 -8.22 1.61 14.77
N GLU A 60 -8.67 0.35 14.80
CA GLU A 60 -9.05 -0.41 16.01
C GLU A 60 -7.94 -0.45 17.09
N TYR A 61 -6.67 -0.34 16.67
CA TYR A 61 -5.49 -0.41 17.53
C TYR A 61 -4.76 0.93 17.66
N SER A 62 -5.34 2.01 17.15
CA SER A 62 -4.82 3.37 17.30
C SER A 62 -5.39 4.00 18.57
N PRO A 63 -4.55 4.40 19.54
CA PRO A 63 -5.03 5.12 20.72
C PRO A 63 -5.68 6.48 20.39
N GLU A 64 -5.49 7.01 19.18
CA GLU A 64 -6.11 8.27 18.72
C GLU A 64 -7.52 8.09 18.15
N PHE A 65 -7.95 6.85 17.87
CA PHE A 65 -9.33 6.51 17.48
C PHE A 65 -10.13 5.82 18.59
N CYS A 66 -9.62 5.83 19.83
CA CYS A 66 -10.40 5.47 21.01
C CYS A 66 -11.57 6.46 21.15
N GLY A 67 -12.73 6.18 20.54
CA GLY A 67 -13.90 7.05 20.76
C GLY A 67 -15.19 6.88 19.97
N TRP A 68 -15.35 6.11 18.86
CA TRP A 68 -16.57 6.33 18.04
C TRP A 68 -17.30 5.15 17.37
N VAL A 69 -17.10 3.87 17.70
CA VAL A 69 -18.00 2.78 17.18
C VAL A 69 -18.40 1.64 18.12
N HIS A 70 -18.23 1.73 19.45
CA HIS A 70 -18.76 0.72 20.38
C HIS A 70 -19.62 1.31 21.50
N GLU A 71 -20.57 2.18 21.15
CA GLU A 71 -21.70 2.52 22.05
C GLU A 71 -23.02 2.27 21.35
N PHE A 72 -23.22 1.08 20.77
CA PHE A 72 -24.56 0.51 20.54
C PHE A 72 -24.47 -1.01 20.49
N LEU A 73 -24.21 -1.63 21.65
CA LEU A 73 -25.05 -2.64 22.30
C LEU A 73 -24.65 -2.75 23.77
#